data_AF-A0A1Z8RJE4-F1
#
_entry.id   AF-A0A1Z8RJE4-F1
#
_cell.length_a   1.000
_cell.length_b   1.000
_cell.length_c   1.000
_cell.angle_alpha   90.00
_cell.angle_beta   90.00
_cell.angle_gamma   90.00
#
_symmetry.space_group_name_H-M   'P 1'
#
loop_
_entity.id
_entity.type
_entity.pdbx_description
1 polymer ?
#
loop_
_entity_poly.entity_id
_entity_poly.type
_entity_poly.pdbx_seq_one_letter_code
_entity_poly.pdbx_strand_id
1 'polypeptide(L)'
;MVNAIDAGWHAHVTRLILELAWTGYYGFTRQLIEQIGLSMAVAEAEQGALPVVPWLKQDDEGPYLEGHRCGNCGAVYLGERDNCSSCGARSGISPEKLTTRGTLYSYSIVHRSFPGIEVPYVSAIVDLEGGGTIKGNLIDVEPDPAKLVFDMPVEVVFRDALGRKDNEGNAYVSYFFKPI
;
A
#
# COMPACT_ATOMS: atom_id res chain seq x y z
N MET A 1 -24.35 21.08 3.21
CA MET A 1 -24.71 20.88 4.63
C MET A 1 -23.93 19.69 5.15
N VAL A 2 -22.65 19.89 5.41
CA VAL A 2 -21.83 18.98 6.21
C VAL A 2 -21.52 19.84 7.42
N ASN A 3 -22.21 19.64 8.55
CA ASN A 3 -21.89 20.22 9.86
C ASN A 3 -23.02 19.96 10.85
N ALA A 4 -22.79 19.00 11.76
CA ALA A 4 -23.41 18.92 13.09
C ALA A 4 -22.77 17.81 13.95
N ILE A 5 -22.17 16.79 13.33
CA ILE A 5 -21.64 15.61 14.06
C ILE A 5 -20.18 15.83 14.54
N ASP A 6 -19.35 16.56 13.79
CA ASP A 6 -17.91 16.73 14.12
C ASP A 6 -17.61 17.66 15.31
N ALA A 7 -18.44 18.67 15.55
CA ALA A 7 -18.22 19.65 16.61
C ALA A 7 -18.48 19.07 18.02
N GLY A 8 -19.41 18.11 18.13
CA GLY A 8 -19.72 17.46 19.40
C GLY A 8 -18.67 16.45 19.85
N TRP A 9 -17.99 15.82 18.90
CA TRP A 9 -16.99 14.77 19.17
C TRP A 9 -15.68 15.36 19.72
N HIS A 10 -15.19 16.44 19.11
CA HIS A 10 -14.00 17.16 19.58
C HIS A 10 -14.16 17.72 21.00
N ALA A 11 -15.35 18.22 21.35
CA ALA A 11 -15.64 18.72 22.69
C ALA A 11 -15.68 17.59 23.74
N HIS A 12 -16.18 16.41 23.38
CA HIS A 12 -16.24 15.26 24.28
C HIS A 12 -14.85 14.65 24.57
N VAL A 13 -13.99 14.57 23.55
CA VAL A 13 -12.62 14.05 23.69
C VAL A 13 -11.75 15.01 24.50
N THR A 14 -11.87 16.32 24.27
CA THR A 14 -11.13 17.33 25.04
C THR A 14 -11.48 17.28 26.53
N ARG A 15 -12.76 17.01 26.86
CA ARG A 15 -13.22 16.86 28.24
C ARG A 15 -12.69 15.60 28.91
N LEU A 16 -12.65 14.47 28.19
CA LEU A 16 -12.10 13.20 28.71
C LEU A 16 -10.59 13.31 29.00
N ILE A 17 -9.85 14.00 28.13
CA ILE A 17 -8.41 14.24 28.29
C ILE A 17 -8.11 15.13 29.51
N LEU A 18 -8.95 16.16 29.75
CA LEU A 18 -8.82 17.04 30.91
C LEU A 18 -9.21 16.34 32.23
N GLU A 19 -10.20 15.45 32.22
CA GLU A 19 -10.61 14.69 33.42
C GLU A 19 -9.58 13.62 33.81
N LEU A 20 -8.89 13.00 32.84
CA LEU A 20 -7.84 12.01 33.10
C LEU A 20 -6.51 12.63 33.57
N ALA A 21 -6.25 13.91 33.26
CA ALA A 21 -5.05 14.62 33.69
C ALA A 21 -4.99 14.88 35.21
N TRP A 22 -6.12 14.80 35.93
CA TRP A 22 -6.19 15.05 37.38
C TRP A 22 -5.88 13.84 38.28
N THR A 23 -5.72 12.63 37.72
CA THR A 23 -5.56 11.39 38.53
C THR A 23 -4.11 10.92 38.73
N GLY A 24 -3.11 11.73 38.36
CA GLY A 24 -1.73 11.52 38.78
C GLY A 24 -0.99 10.29 38.19
N TYR A 25 -1.51 9.67 37.14
CA TYR A 25 -0.85 8.56 36.42
C TYR A 25 -0.09 9.08 35.18
N TYR A 26 0.99 9.85 35.40
CA TYR A 26 1.76 10.54 34.35
C TYR A 26 2.51 9.62 33.36
N GLY A 27 2.71 8.32 33.68
CA GLY A 27 3.42 7.38 32.80
C GLY A 27 2.53 6.72 31.75
N PHE A 28 1.30 6.34 32.14
CA PHE A 28 0.39 5.60 31.27
C PHE A 28 -0.25 6.49 30.20
N THR A 29 -0.53 7.75 30.55
CA THR A 29 -1.08 8.74 29.61
C THR A 29 -0.08 9.15 28.54
N ARG A 30 1.22 9.24 28.84
CA ARG A 30 2.24 9.59 27.85
C ARG A 30 2.43 8.51 26.80
N GLN A 31 2.46 7.24 27.24
CA GLN A 31 2.58 6.10 26.34
C GLN A 31 1.31 5.94 25.49
N LEU A 32 0.13 6.17 26.07
CA LEU A 32 -1.13 6.15 25.33
C LEU A 32 -1.23 7.34 24.35
N ILE A 33 -0.76 8.54 24.71
CA ILE A 33 -0.72 9.72 23.84
C ILE A 33 0.32 9.54 22.71
N GLU A 34 1.46 8.92 22.99
CA GLU A 34 2.46 8.57 21.96
C GLU A 34 1.93 7.49 21.03
N GLN A 35 1.22 6.49 21.55
CA GLN A 35 0.64 5.40 20.78
C GLN A 35 -0.60 5.85 19.97
N ILE A 36 -1.44 6.72 20.54
CA ILE A 36 -2.55 7.39 19.85
C ILE A 36 -1.98 8.39 18.83
N GLY A 37 -0.95 9.16 19.17
CA GLY A 37 -0.30 10.10 18.25
C GLY A 37 0.38 9.39 17.08
N LEU A 38 1.00 8.23 17.31
CA LEU A 38 1.53 7.37 16.26
C LEU A 38 0.41 6.76 15.42
N SER A 39 -0.67 6.27 16.05
CA SER A 39 -1.84 5.76 15.34
C SER A 39 -2.55 6.82 14.51
N MET A 40 -2.62 8.07 15.00
CA MET A 40 -3.20 9.19 14.29
C MET A 40 -2.30 9.65 13.14
N ALA A 41 -0.98 9.73 13.34
CA ALA A 41 -0.05 10.05 12.26
C ALA A 41 0.00 8.97 11.17
N VAL A 42 -0.21 7.70 11.53
CA VAL A 42 -0.34 6.59 10.57
C VAL A 42 -1.70 6.65 9.86
N ALA A 43 -2.78 7.05 10.54
CA ALA A 43 -4.11 7.20 9.96
C ALA A 43 -4.26 8.47 9.09
N GLU A 44 -3.56 9.55 9.41
CA GLU A 44 -3.54 10.79 8.61
C GLU A 44 -2.81 10.61 7.27
N ALA A 45 -2.02 9.54 7.11
CA ALA A 45 -1.34 9.21 5.86
C ALA A 45 -2.27 8.60 4.79
N GLU A 46 -3.55 8.29 5.09
CA GLU A 46 -4.39 7.46 4.20
C GLU A 46 -5.48 8.22 3.42
N GLN A 47 -5.78 9.48 3.76
CA GLN A 47 -6.81 10.27 3.07
C GLN A 47 -6.17 11.42 2.27
N GLY A 48 -5.95 11.17 0.97
CA GLY A 48 -5.42 12.16 0.01
C GLY A 48 -4.01 11.89 -0.49
N ALA A 49 -3.37 10.78 -0.09
CA ALA A 49 -2.09 10.35 -0.66
C ALA A 49 -2.27 9.97 -2.14
N LEU A 50 -1.39 10.48 -3.00
CA LEU A 50 -1.43 10.21 -4.44
C LEU A 50 -0.90 8.80 -4.72
N PRO A 51 -1.47 8.06 -5.68
CA PRO A 51 -0.93 6.76 -6.03
C PRO A 51 0.42 6.89 -6.73
N VAL A 52 1.40 6.09 -6.32
CA VAL A 52 2.73 6.07 -6.95
C VAL A 52 2.71 5.60 -8.42
N VAL A 53 1.65 4.90 -8.83
CA VAL A 53 1.46 4.40 -10.20
C VAL A 53 -0.01 4.49 -10.63
N PRO A 54 -0.33 4.67 -11.93
CA PRO A 54 -1.70 4.90 -12.40
C PRO A 54 -2.71 3.77 -12.14
N TRP A 55 -2.21 2.53 -11.99
CA TRP A 55 -3.00 1.33 -11.72
C TRP A 55 -3.15 1.03 -10.22
N LEU A 56 -2.55 1.83 -9.35
CA LEU A 56 -2.90 1.86 -7.93
C LEU A 56 -4.05 2.86 -7.78
N LYS A 57 -5.22 2.35 -7.40
CA LYS A 57 -6.46 3.11 -7.24
C LYS A 57 -6.87 3.12 -5.78
N GLN A 58 -7.82 3.98 -5.45
CA GLN A 58 -8.42 4.04 -4.12
C GLN A 58 -9.92 4.26 -4.24
N ASP A 59 -10.68 3.57 -3.40
CA ASP A 59 -12.13 3.75 -3.24
C ASP A 59 -12.49 3.80 -1.74
N ASP A 60 -13.77 3.64 -1.42
CA ASP A 60 -14.28 3.67 -0.05
C ASP A 60 -13.77 2.52 0.83
N GLU A 61 -13.33 1.41 0.24
CA GLU A 61 -12.77 0.25 0.96
C GLU A 61 -11.25 0.35 1.14
N GLY A 62 -10.59 1.20 0.34
CA GLY A 62 -9.17 1.51 0.46
C GLY A 62 -8.41 1.38 -0.87
N PRO A 63 -7.07 1.33 -0.81
CA PRO A 63 -6.24 1.17 -1.99
C PRO A 63 -6.37 -0.24 -2.59
N TYR A 64 -6.38 -0.32 -3.92
CA TYR A 64 -6.41 -1.57 -4.67
C TYR A 64 -5.61 -1.46 -5.98
N LEU A 65 -5.27 -2.60 -6.57
CA LEU A 65 -4.64 -2.66 -7.89
C LEU A 65 -5.70 -2.89 -8.96
N GLU A 66 -5.72 -2.02 -9.97
CA GLU A 66 -6.59 -2.16 -11.15
C GLU A 66 -5.80 -2.77 -12.30
N GLY A 67 -6.30 -3.89 -12.81
CA GLY A 67 -5.85 -4.49 -14.05
C GLY A 67 -6.90 -4.32 -15.15
N HIS A 68 -6.54 -4.74 -16.34
CA HIS A 68 -7.38 -4.71 -17.52
C HIS A 68 -7.42 -6.10 -18.14
N ARG A 69 -8.58 -6.74 -18.09
CA ARG A 69 -8.78 -8.10 -18.63
C ARG A 69 -9.32 -8.07 -20.04
N CYS A 70 -8.70 -8.85 -20.92
CA CYS A 70 -9.24 -9.11 -22.25
C CYS A 70 -10.41 -10.10 -22.17
N GLY A 71 -11.60 -9.69 -22.61
CA GLY A 71 -12.77 -10.55 -22.66
C GLY A 71 -12.67 -11.72 -23.64
N ASN A 72 -11.74 -11.69 -24.59
CA ASN A 72 -11.58 -12.75 -25.60
C ASN A 72 -10.65 -13.90 -25.16
N CYS A 73 -9.57 -13.58 -24.44
CA CYS A 73 -8.55 -14.59 -24.04
C CYS A 73 -8.26 -14.64 -22.54
N GLY A 74 -8.84 -13.73 -21.75
CA GLY A 74 -8.65 -13.67 -20.30
C GLY A 74 -7.32 -13.08 -19.85
N ALA A 75 -6.41 -12.70 -20.76
CA ALA A 75 -5.14 -12.06 -20.41
C ALA A 75 -5.38 -10.77 -19.61
N VAL A 76 -4.61 -10.62 -18.52
CA VAL A 76 -4.70 -9.47 -17.60
C VAL A 76 -3.45 -8.63 -17.72
N TYR A 77 -3.66 -7.33 -17.64
CA TYR A 77 -2.64 -6.35 -17.86
C TYR A 77 -2.71 -5.21 -16.84
N LEU A 78 -1.58 -4.69 -16.41
CA LEU A 78 -1.55 -3.40 -15.73
C LEU A 78 -1.59 -2.26 -16.75
N GLY A 79 -2.31 -1.20 -16.37
CA GLY A 79 -2.49 0.00 -17.18
C GLY A 79 -3.50 -0.17 -18.31
N GLU A 80 -4.16 0.94 -18.62
CA GLU A 80 -5.20 1.02 -19.65
C GLU A 80 -4.62 0.73 -21.03
N ARG A 81 -5.35 -0.09 -21.82
CA ARG A 81 -4.99 -0.42 -23.20
C ARG A 81 -6.21 -0.89 -23.99
N ASP A 82 -6.21 -0.58 -25.29
CA ASP A 82 -7.26 -1.00 -26.22
C ASP A 82 -6.96 -2.33 -26.92
N ASN A 83 -5.68 -2.72 -26.97
CA ASN A 83 -5.21 -3.87 -27.75
C ASN A 83 -4.61 -4.96 -26.86
N CYS A 84 -5.00 -6.20 -27.13
CA CYS A 84 -4.48 -7.37 -26.43
C CYS A 84 -3.22 -7.90 -27.12
N SER A 85 -2.09 -7.88 -26.40
CA SER A 85 -0.82 -8.42 -26.89
C SER A 85 -0.77 -9.96 -26.93
N SER A 86 -1.72 -10.64 -26.28
CA SER A 86 -1.78 -12.11 -26.25
C SER A 86 -2.54 -12.68 -27.46
N CYS A 87 -3.75 -12.18 -27.75
CA CYS A 87 -4.59 -12.71 -28.83
C CYS A 87 -4.82 -11.75 -30.01
N GLY A 88 -4.31 -10.52 -29.94
CA GLY A 88 -4.44 -9.52 -31.01
C GLY A 88 -5.80 -8.82 -31.10
N ALA A 89 -6.72 -9.06 -30.15
CA ALA A 89 -7.99 -8.33 -30.07
C ALA A 89 -7.74 -6.82 -29.97
N ARG A 90 -8.58 -6.02 -30.62
CA ARG A 90 -8.45 -4.54 -30.69
C ARG A 90 -9.51 -3.79 -29.87
N SER A 91 -10.31 -4.53 -29.11
CA SER A 91 -11.35 -4.03 -28.23
C SER A 91 -11.74 -5.13 -27.23
N GLY A 92 -12.63 -4.81 -26.30
CA GLY A 92 -13.11 -5.76 -25.31
C GLY A 92 -12.11 -6.01 -24.17
N ILE A 93 -11.30 -4.99 -23.86
CA ILE A 93 -10.49 -4.95 -22.64
C ILE A 93 -11.23 -4.07 -21.64
N SER A 94 -11.46 -4.59 -20.44
CA SER A 94 -12.20 -3.89 -19.38
C SER A 94 -11.42 -3.87 -18.06
N PRO A 95 -11.56 -2.81 -17.25
CA PRO A 95 -10.92 -2.75 -15.94
C PRO A 95 -11.47 -3.83 -14.99
N GLU A 96 -10.63 -4.29 -14.07
CA GLU A 96 -10.93 -5.30 -13.06
C GLU A 96 -10.05 -5.06 -11.83
N LYS A 97 -10.64 -5.17 -10.63
CA LYS A 97 -9.87 -5.17 -9.38
C LYS A 97 -9.07 -6.47 -9.27
N LEU A 98 -7.76 -6.36 -9.11
CA LEU A 98 -6.88 -7.51 -8.93
C LEU A 98 -6.90 -7.99 -7.47
N THR A 99 -6.61 -9.28 -7.30
CA THR A 99 -6.33 -9.87 -5.98
C THR A 99 -5.08 -9.25 -5.36
N THR A 100 -4.96 -9.37 -4.04
CA THR A 100 -3.72 -9.08 -3.31
C THR A 100 -2.83 -10.32 -3.16
N ARG A 101 -3.28 -11.51 -3.56
CA ARG A 101 -2.48 -12.75 -3.42
C ARG A 101 -1.67 -13.03 -4.68
N GLY A 102 -0.46 -13.51 -4.51
CA GLY A 102 0.40 -13.90 -5.62
C GLY A 102 1.56 -14.79 -5.20
N THR A 103 2.46 -15.03 -6.16
CA THR A 103 3.66 -15.86 -5.98
C THR A 103 4.90 -15.11 -6.42
N LEU A 104 6.02 -15.34 -5.73
CA LEU A 104 7.31 -14.73 -6.06
C LEU A 104 7.88 -15.32 -7.36
N TYR A 105 7.73 -14.61 -8.48
CA TYR A 105 8.21 -15.06 -9.79
C TYR A 105 9.73 -14.86 -9.95
N SER A 106 10.24 -13.69 -9.60
CA SER A 106 11.67 -13.37 -9.73
C SER A 106 12.08 -12.28 -8.73
N TYR A 107 13.34 -12.28 -8.30
CA TYR A 107 13.83 -11.26 -7.37
C TYR A 107 15.32 -10.93 -7.57
N SER A 108 15.73 -9.80 -7.00
CA SER A 108 17.13 -9.39 -6.85
C SER A 108 17.34 -8.77 -5.47
N ILE A 109 18.42 -9.15 -4.81
CA ILE A 109 18.87 -8.52 -3.57
C ILE A 109 19.80 -7.38 -3.92
N VAL A 110 19.34 -6.15 -3.66
CA VAL A 110 20.05 -4.93 -4.04
C VAL A 110 20.94 -4.48 -2.89
N HIS A 111 22.25 -4.69 -3.03
CA HIS A 111 23.26 -4.27 -2.05
C HIS A 111 23.79 -2.84 -2.26
N ARG A 112 23.47 -2.20 -3.38
CA ARG A 112 23.90 -0.83 -3.70
C ARG A 112 22.76 -0.05 -4.33
N SER A 113 22.46 1.12 -3.80
CA SER A 113 21.38 2.00 -4.25
C SER A 113 21.81 3.47 -4.18
N PHE A 114 20.91 4.36 -4.58
CA PHE A 114 21.08 5.80 -4.43
C PHE A 114 21.15 6.22 -2.95
N PRO A 115 21.81 7.35 -2.62
CA PRO A 115 21.83 7.88 -1.27
C PRO A 115 20.41 8.05 -0.68
N GLY A 116 20.23 7.68 0.59
CA GLY A 116 18.93 7.75 1.28
C GLY A 116 18.03 6.51 1.09
N ILE A 117 18.48 5.51 0.34
CA ILE A 117 17.81 4.21 0.25
C ILE A 117 18.55 3.20 1.13
N GLU A 118 17.83 2.61 2.08
CA GLU A 118 18.37 1.53 2.93
C GLU A 118 18.66 0.29 2.09
N VAL A 119 19.82 -0.32 2.33
CA VAL A 119 20.29 -1.54 1.67
C VAL A 119 20.84 -2.51 2.73
N PRO A 120 20.76 -3.83 2.51
CA PRO A 120 20.14 -4.51 1.36
C PRO A 120 18.61 -4.55 1.39
N TYR A 121 17.98 -4.57 0.22
CA TYR A 121 16.53 -4.82 0.07
C TYR A 121 16.24 -5.78 -1.08
N VAL A 122 15.06 -6.39 -1.07
CA VAL A 122 14.62 -7.34 -2.11
C VAL A 122 13.70 -6.63 -3.10
N SER A 123 14.15 -6.47 -4.35
CA SER A 123 13.29 -6.06 -5.46
C SER A 123 12.69 -7.30 -6.11
N ALA A 124 11.38 -7.37 -6.21
CA ALA A 124 10.65 -8.57 -6.60
C ALA A 124 9.67 -8.30 -7.75
N ILE A 125 9.46 -9.34 -8.54
CA ILE A 125 8.39 -9.50 -9.52
C ILE A 125 7.46 -10.58 -8.97
N VAL A 126 6.17 -10.26 -8.88
CA VAL A 126 5.12 -11.12 -8.34
C VAL A 126 4.05 -11.34 -9.38
N ASP A 127 3.65 -12.60 -9.56
CA ASP A 127 2.49 -12.98 -10.36
C ASP A 127 1.27 -13.10 -9.44
N LEU A 128 0.22 -12.33 -9.72
CA LEU A 128 -1.01 -12.33 -8.93
C LEU A 128 -1.94 -13.48 -9.34
N GLU A 129 -2.70 -14.02 -8.38
CA GLU A 129 -3.73 -15.01 -8.68
C GLU A 129 -4.79 -14.40 -9.64
N GLY A 130 -5.23 -15.15 -10.65
CA GLY A 130 -6.17 -14.63 -11.64
C GLY A 130 -5.55 -13.72 -12.73
N GLY A 131 -4.26 -13.42 -12.62
CA GLY A 131 -3.45 -12.77 -13.65
C GLY A 131 -2.96 -11.37 -13.27
N GLY A 132 -1.88 -10.96 -13.93
CA GLY A 132 -1.21 -9.69 -13.69
C GLY A 132 0.15 -9.90 -13.02
N THR A 133 1.19 -9.32 -13.61
CA THR A 133 2.56 -9.39 -13.09
C THR A 133 2.98 -8.00 -12.65
N ILE A 134 3.37 -7.87 -11.39
CA ILE A 134 3.66 -6.58 -10.77
C ILE A 134 5.07 -6.56 -10.19
N LYS A 135 5.75 -5.41 -10.28
CA LYS A 135 7.07 -5.19 -9.68
C LYS A 135 6.91 -4.36 -8.42
N GLY A 136 7.64 -4.71 -7.38
CA GLY A 136 7.66 -4.00 -6.10
C GLY A 136 8.81 -4.46 -5.22
N ASN A 137 8.75 -4.13 -3.93
CA ASN A 137 9.72 -4.58 -2.95
C ASN A 137 9.09 -5.61 -2.02
N LEU A 138 9.81 -6.70 -1.76
CA LEU A 138 9.45 -7.68 -0.74
C LEU A 138 10.00 -7.20 0.61
N ILE A 139 9.10 -7.03 1.58
CA ILE A 139 9.38 -6.52 2.92
C ILE A 139 9.12 -7.61 3.97
N ASP A 140 9.49 -7.33 5.22
CA ASP A 140 9.37 -8.25 6.36
C ASP A 140 10.05 -9.61 6.14
N VAL A 141 11.11 -9.61 5.33
CA VAL A 141 11.94 -10.79 5.04
C VAL A 141 13.40 -10.41 5.13
N GLU A 142 14.23 -11.35 5.59
CA GLU A 142 15.67 -11.18 5.53
C GLU A 142 16.14 -11.34 4.08
N PRO A 143 16.98 -10.42 3.56
CA PRO A 143 17.49 -10.47 2.18
C PRO A 143 18.59 -11.53 2.04
N ASP A 144 18.18 -12.80 2.16
CA ASP A 144 19.00 -13.99 2.06
C ASP A 144 18.43 -14.93 0.98
N PRO A 145 19.19 -15.27 -0.08
CA PRO A 145 18.73 -16.20 -1.11
C PRO A 145 18.25 -17.56 -0.58
N ALA A 146 18.79 -18.02 0.55
CA ALA A 146 18.38 -19.30 1.14
C ALA A 146 16.95 -19.27 1.70
N LYS A 147 16.40 -18.07 1.96
CA LYS A 147 15.05 -17.86 2.51
C LYS A 147 14.03 -17.44 1.45
N LEU A 148 14.49 -17.08 0.26
CA LEU A 148 13.66 -16.57 -0.82
C LEU A 148 13.49 -17.66 -1.88
N VAL A 149 12.48 -18.51 -1.67
CA VAL A 149 12.16 -19.60 -2.60
C VAL A 149 11.26 -19.05 -3.71
N PHE A 150 11.56 -19.39 -4.96
CA PHE A 150 10.66 -19.09 -6.08
C PHE A 150 9.28 -19.72 -5.84
N ASP A 151 8.25 -19.07 -6.37
CA ASP A 151 6.85 -19.46 -6.22
C ASP A 151 6.31 -19.42 -4.77
N MET A 152 7.09 -18.90 -3.81
CA MET A 152 6.58 -18.74 -2.44
C MET A 152 5.36 -17.79 -2.43
N PRO A 153 4.34 -18.09 -1.61
CA PRO A 153 3.14 -17.27 -1.52
C PRO A 153 3.48 -15.91 -0.90
N VAL A 154 2.93 -14.87 -1.50
CA VAL A 154 3.07 -13.49 -1.05
C VAL A 154 1.74 -12.75 -1.11
N GLU A 155 1.62 -11.72 -0.29
CA GLU A 155 0.49 -10.80 -0.27
C GLU A 155 0.96 -9.37 -0.59
N VAL A 156 0.17 -8.67 -1.40
CA VAL A 156 0.29 -7.24 -1.67
C VAL A 156 -0.25 -6.46 -0.48
N VAL A 157 0.56 -5.57 0.06
CA VAL A 157 0.19 -4.65 1.13
C VAL A 157 0.39 -3.21 0.68
N PHE A 158 -0.56 -2.35 1.02
CA PHE A 158 -0.50 -0.92 0.70
C PHE A 158 0.04 -0.14 1.89
N ARG A 159 1.03 0.73 1.65
CA ARG A 159 1.70 1.55 2.67
C ARG A 159 2.10 2.89 2.08
N ASP A 160 2.37 3.87 2.94
CA ASP A 160 3.02 5.12 2.54
C ASP A 160 4.36 4.83 1.82
N ALA A 161 4.73 5.70 0.88
CA ALA A 161 5.91 5.56 0.01
C ALA A 161 7.24 5.83 0.73
N LEU A 162 7.38 5.34 1.97
CA LEU A 162 8.52 5.53 2.88
C LEU A 162 8.78 7.01 3.21
N GLY A 163 7.72 7.77 3.48
CA GLY A 163 7.78 9.19 3.84
C GLY A 163 8.17 10.12 2.70
N ARG A 164 8.22 9.62 1.46
CA ARG A 164 8.56 10.44 0.29
C ARG A 164 7.43 11.40 -0.04
N LYS A 165 7.80 12.66 -0.25
CA LYS A 165 6.91 13.72 -0.69
C LYS A 165 7.46 14.35 -1.97
N ASP A 166 6.57 14.85 -2.81
CA ASP A 166 6.98 15.67 -3.95
C ASP A 166 7.30 17.12 -3.52
N ASN A 167 7.67 17.96 -4.49
CA ASN A 167 7.99 19.36 -4.25
C ASN A 167 6.79 20.19 -3.74
N GLU A 168 5.56 19.71 -3.94
CA GLU A 168 4.33 20.34 -3.47
C GLU A 168 3.93 19.83 -2.07
N GLY A 169 4.66 18.85 -1.53
CA GLY A 169 4.44 18.26 -0.22
C GLY A 169 3.42 17.13 -0.21
N ASN A 170 2.96 16.65 -1.38
CA ASN A 170 2.00 15.55 -1.46
C ASN A 170 2.64 14.25 -0.98
N ALA A 171 1.91 13.49 -0.15
CA ALA A 171 2.27 12.13 0.24
C ALA A 171 1.84 11.14 -0.84
N TYR A 172 2.45 9.95 -0.84
CA TYR A 172 2.19 8.93 -1.84
C TYR A 172 1.85 7.59 -1.19
N VAL A 173 0.81 6.94 -1.69
CA VAL A 173 0.54 5.54 -1.37
C VAL A 173 1.26 4.64 -2.38
N SER A 174 1.89 3.60 -1.87
CA SER A 174 2.57 2.56 -2.64
C SER A 174 2.09 1.18 -2.20
N TYR A 175 2.51 0.16 -2.92
CA TYR A 175 2.36 -1.23 -2.52
C TYR A 175 3.72 -1.90 -2.32
N PHE A 176 3.72 -2.96 -1.51
CA PHE A 176 4.85 -3.82 -1.17
C PHE A 176 4.36 -5.26 -1.11
N PHE A 177 5.28 -6.22 -1.03
CA PHE A 177 4.94 -7.64 -0.88
C PHE A 177 5.36 -8.14 0.49
N LYS A 178 4.58 -9.04 1.09
CA LYS A 178 4.95 -9.78 2.30
C LYS A 178 4.80 -11.28 2.07
N PRO A 179 5.70 -12.13 2.56
CA PRO A 179 5.47 -13.56 2.65
C PRO A 179 4.18 -13.88 3.45
N ILE A 180 3.47 -14.94 3.04
CA ILE A 180 2.32 -15.50 3.77
C ILE A 180 2.76 -16.67 4.64
#